data_AF-A0A931LQ06-F1
#
_entry.id   AF-A0A931LQ06-F1
#
_cell.length_a   1.000
_cell.length_b   1.000
_cell.length_c   1.000
_cell.angle_alpha   90.00
_cell.angle_beta   90.00
_cell.angle_gamma   90.00
#
_symmetry.space_group_name_H-M   'P 1'
#
loop_
_entity.id
_entity.type
_entity.pdbx_description
1 polymer ?
#
loop_
_entity_poly.entity_id
_entity_poly.type
_entity_poly.pdbx_seq_one_letter_code
_entity_poly.pdbx_strand_id
1 'polypeptide(L)'
;MRTKAAVIEEMLDEVWERYFWIDPMNKLLDGWTAEEADRSLHKGIPSVTQIVNHTAFWEEVAARRIAGLSYDDLTQRFDDAHDGLAPSDMPHWPGAAENYRKQRAAIVSALKKLSDTDLAKPIPGENFTLLWSVVGRAIHDVYHAGQLSYLHQLKGHETRPKNDMIAPATTVKLDEKAELKKFLLELMDNAWAGRMWLHPVEPLLPEVSSQLSNWRPDSNVPTFAEIIYHMKFWKEYVTRPLRGQSNEDMPRAEQANGPGRKLAHMPSWPQLQKETVDQHRAFREAVAALKEPDLFTALAIGHPAYDFPYRLVCGVILHDSYHLGQLVLLQQMFQAA
;
A
#
# COMPACT_ATOMS: atom_id res chain seq x y z
N MET A 1 -6.77 -25.32 -3.41
CA MET A 1 -6.23 -24.25 -4.28
C MET A 1 -6.56 -22.90 -3.67
N ARG A 2 -5.71 -21.87 -3.81
CA ARG A 2 -6.00 -20.51 -3.33
C ARG A 2 -6.82 -19.79 -4.39
N THR A 3 -8.07 -19.48 -4.07
CA THR A 3 -8.97 -18.66 -4.91
C THR A 3 -8.48 -17.22 -4.97
N LYS A 4 -9.01 -16.40 -5.88
CA LYS A 4 -8.74 -14.95 -5.83
C LYS A 4 -9.18 -14.39 -4.48
N ALA A 5 -10.37 -14.80 -4.00
CA ALA A 5 -10.85 -14.45 -2.67
C ALA A 5 -9.84 -14.73 -1.54
N ALA A 6 -9.15 -15.87 -1.58
CA ALA A 6 -8.18 -16.23 -0.54
C ALA A 6 -6.85 -15.46 -0.62
N VAL A 7 -6.42 -15.04 -1.82
CA VAL A 7 -5.28 -14.10 -1.96
C VAL A 7 -5.65 -12.72 -1.44
N ILE A 8 -6.89 -12.27 -1.70
CA ILE A 8 -7.40 -10.99 -1.22
C ILE A 8 -7.52 -11.00 0.30
N GLU A 9 -8.05 -12.07 0.88
CA GLU A 9 -8.10 -12.24 2.35
C GLU A 9 -6.70 -12.18 2.95
N GLU A 10 -5.71 -12.84 2.34
CA GLU A 10 -4.32 -12.75 2.80
C GLU A 10 -3.76 -11.33 2.67
N MET A 11 -3.97 -10.64 1.55
CA MET A 11 -3.56 -9.23 1.39
C MET A 11 -4.19 -8.36 2.48
N LEU A 12 -5.49 -8.54 2.72
CA LEU A 12 -6.23 -7.83 3.76
C LEU A 12 -5.63 -8.10 5.16
N ASP A 13 -5.27 -9.34 5.47
CA ASP A 13 -4.59 -9.70 6.72
C ASP A 13 -3.19 -9.07 6.82
N GLU A 14 -2.44 -9.06 5.71
CA GLU A 14 -1.12 -8.44 5.63
C GLU A 14 -1.18 -6.95 5.95
N VAL A 15 -2.09 -6.23 5.30
CA VAL A 15 -2.32 -4.79 5.53
C VAL A 15 -2.75 -4.51 6.97
N TRP A 16 -3.54 -5.40 7.55
CA TRP A 16 -4.15 -5.17 8.86
C TRP A 16 -3.18 -5.41 10.01
N GLU A 17 -2.45 -6.53 10.00
CA GLU A 17 -1.72 -7.00 11.20
C GLU A 17 -0.30 -7.49 10.96
N ARG A 18 0.13 -7.75 9.72
CA ARG A 18 1.44 -8.38 9.46
C ARG A 18 2.44 -7.34 8.98
N TYR A 19 3.65 -7.38 9.52
CA TYR A 19 4.79 -6.60 9.02
C TYR A 19 5.36 -7.20 7.72
N PHE A 20 4.51 -7.35 6.71
CA PHE A 20 4.87 -7.87 5.40
C PHE A 20 5.05 -6.69 4.44
N TRP A 21 6.30 -6.32 4.18
CA TRP A 21 6.73 -5.16 3.38
C TRP A 21 6.31 -3.76 3.87
N ILE A 22 5.27 -3.65 4.69
CA ILE A 22 4.72 -2.38 5.18
C ILE A 22 4.49 -2.42 6.70
N ASP A 23 4.29 -1.26 7.31
CA ASP A 23 3.76 -1.20 8.68
C ASP A 23 2.25 -1.46 8.65
N PRO A 24 1.73 -2.39 9.47
CA PRO A 24 0.32 -2.77 9.43
C PRO A 24 -0.58 -1.70 10.06
N MET A 25 -1.73 -1.45 9.44
CA MET A 25 -2.65 -0.39 9.83
C MET A 25 -3.08 -0.49 11.29
N ASN A 26 -3.36 -1.70 11.82
CA ASN A 26 -3.77 -1.85 13.22
C ASN A 26 -2.73 -1.31 14.20
N LYS A 27 -1.44 -1.46 13.88
CA LYS A 27 -0.33 -0.96 14.70
C LYS A 27 -0.12 0.53 14.51
N LEU A 28 -0.33 1.04 13.31
CA LEU A 28 -0.25 2.48 13.02
C LEU A 28 -1.38 3.28 13.67
N LEU A 29 -2.52 2.65 13.92
CA LEU A 29 -3.58 3.24 14.74
C LEU A 29 -3.20 3.29 16.22
N ASP A 30 -2.29 2.45 16.69
CA ASP A 30 -1.80 2.53 18.06
C ASP A 30 -0.74 3.66 18.18
N GLY A 31 -0.54 4.22 19.37
CA GLY A 31 0.50 5.22 19.61
C GLY A 31 0.11 6.69 19.36
N TRP A 32 -1.19 6.97 19.22
CA TRP A 32 -1.74 8.32 19.18
C TRP A 32 -2.57 8.64 20.43
N THR A 33 -2.29 9.79 21.06
CA THR A 33 -3.24 10.43 21.97
C THR A 33 -4.30 11.19 21.19
N ALA A 34 -5.44 11.51 21.83
CA ALA A 34 -6.51 12.25 21.16
C ALA A 34 -6.06 13.64 20.66
N GLU A 35 -5.31 14.36 21.51
CA GLU A 35 -4.75 15.67 21.16
C GLU A 35 -3.81 15.60 19.95
N GLU A 36 -2.98 14.57 19.86
CA GLU A 36 -2.06 14.39 18.74
C GLU A 36 -2.78 13.97 17.46
N ALA A 37 -3.78 13.11 17.55
CA ALA A 37 -4.48 12.58 16.39
C ALA A 37 -5.37 13.62 15.71
N ASP A 38 -6.03 14.48 16.51
CA ASP A 38 -6.99 15.47 16.02
C ASP A 38 -6.33 16.74 15.47
N ARG A 39 -5.05 16.98 15.78
CA ARG A 39 -4.29 18.12 15.26
C ARG A 39 -3.51 17.74 14.00
N SER A 40 -3.39 18.69 13.08
CA SER A 40 -2.45 18.53 11.97
C SER A 40 -1.01 18.75 12.46
N LEU A 41 -0.09 17.83 12.11
CA LEU A 41 1.31 17.91 12.53
C LEU A 41 2.15 18.86 11.66
N HIS A 42 1.69 19.17 10.45
CA HIS A 42 2.35 20.09 9.54
C HIS A 42 1.32 20.89 8.76
N LYS A 43 1.65 22.14 8.41
CA LYS A 43 0.77 22.95 7.59
C LYS A 43 0.50 22.27 6.23
N GLY A 44 -0.74 22.33 5.77
CA GLY A 44 -1.13 21.84 4.44
C GLY A 44 -1.40 20.33 4.34
N ILE A 45 -1.40 19.59 5.46
CA ILE A 45 -1.80 18.18 5.49
C ILE A 45 -2.92 17.92 6.49
N PRO A 46 -3.75 16.88 6.27
CA PRO A 46 -4.77 16.47 7.23
C PRO A 46 -4.18 15.93 8.54
N SER A 47 -4.98 15.98 9.60
CA SER A 47 -4.71 15.27 10.86
C SER A 47 -4.86 13.75 10.71
N VAL A 48 -4.32 13.00 11.67
CA VAL A 48 -4.46 11.52 11.68
C VAL A 48 -5.93 11.12 11.74
N THR A 49 -6.73 11.78 12.59
CA THR A 49 -8.17 11.55 12.70
C THR A 49 -8.87 11.76 11.36
N GLN A 50 -8.53 12.80 10.62
CA GLN A 50 -9.11 13.05 9.30
C GLN A 50 -8.74 11.96 8.29
N ILE A 51 -7.48 11.52 8.26
CA ILE A 51 -7.04 10.41 7.38
C ILE A 51 -7.77 9.11 7.73
N VAL A 52 -7.85 8.77 9.02
CA VAL A 52 -8.47 7.51 9.49
C VAL A 52 -9.99 7.53 9.29
N ASN A 53 -10.66 8.66 9.48
CA ASN A 53 -12.08 8.77 9.16
C ASN A 53 -12.33 8.65 7.66
N HIS A 54 -11.44 9.18 6.82
CA HIS A 54 -11.56 9.04 5.37
C HIS A 54 -11.47 7.57 4.96
N THR A 55 -10.51 6.84 5.51
CA THR A 55 -10.40 5.42 5.22
C THR A 55 -11.59 4.63 5.75
N ALA A 56 -12.05 4.91 6.98
CA ALA A 56 -13.21 4.24 7.58
C ALA A 56 -14.51 4.49 6.80
N PHE A 57 -14.72 5.72 6.31
CA PHE A 57 -15.90 6.08 5.52
C PHE A 57 -15.99 5.22 4.25
N TRP A 58 -14.90 5.14 3.49
CA TRP A 58 -14.88 4.36 2.25
C TRP A 58 -14.84 2.85 2.48
N GLU A 59 -14.26 2.38 3.60
CA GLU A 59 -14.41 0.99 4.02
C GLU A 59 -15.88 0.65 4.32
N GLU A 60 -16.63 1.55 4.95
CA GLU A 60 -18.06 1.32 5.22
C GLU A 60 -18.87 1.26 3.91
N VAL A 61 -18.62 2.18 2.98
CA VAL A 61 -19.24 2.15 1.64
C VAL A 61 -18.95 0.81 0.96
N ALA A 62 -17.69 0.36 0.96
CA ALA A 62 -17.30 -0.91 0.38
C ALA A 62 -17.99 -2.10 1.09
N ALA A 63 -17.98 -2.13 2.43
CA ALA A 63 -18.60 -3.19 3.23
C ALA A 63 -20.10 -3.30 2.98
N ARG A 64 -20.83 -2.17 2.97
CA ARG A 64 -22.26 -2.14 2.64
C ARG A 64 -22.52 -2.61 1.22
N ARG A 65 -21.72 -2.14 0.25
CA ARG A 65 -21.82 -2.54 -1.16
C ARG A 65 -21.65 -4.05 -1.34
N ILE A 66 -20.61 -4.66 -0.75
CA ILE A 66 -20.38 -6.10 -0.87
C ILE A 66 -21.39 -6.95 -0.09
N ALA A 67 -22.01 -6.39 0.95
CA ALA A 67 -23.11 -7.02 1.68
C ALA A 67 -24.47 -6.85 0.99
N GLY A 68 -24.55 -6.13 -0.13
CA GLY A 68 -25.81 -5.82 -0.82
C GLY A 68 -26.72 -4.85 -0.06
N LEU A 69 -26.14 -4.04 0.83
CA LEU A 69 -26.84 -3.02 1.62
C LEU A 69 -26.77 -1.65 0.90
N SER A 70 -27.81 -0.82 1.08
CA SER A 70 -27.77 0.57 0.62
C SER A 70 -26.72 1.37 1.42
N TYR A 71 -26.10 2.31 0.73
CA TYR A 71 -25.12 3.26 1.26
C TYR A 71 -25.46 4.70 0.85
N ASP A 72 -26.70 4.96 0.42
CA ASP A 72 -27.15 6.27 -0.09
C ASP A 72 -27.07 7.36 1.00
N ASP A 73 -27.27 6.98 2.26
CA ASP A 73 -27.08 7.85 3.42
C ASP A 73 -25.63 8.31 3.59
N LEU A 74 -24.65 7.47 3.22
CA LEU A 74 -23.24 7.81 3.31
C LEU A 74 -22.83 8.78 2.20
N THR A 75 -23.26 8.52 0.96
CA THR A 75 -22.90 9.37 -0.18
C THR A 75 -23.53 10.76 -0.10
N GLN A 76 -24.72 10.89 0.52
CA GLN A 76 -25.33 12.20 0.81
C GLN A 76 -24.56 13.03 1.83
N ARG A 77 -23.76 12.38 2.69
CA ARG A 77 -22.93 13.05 3.71
C ARG A 77 -21.54 13.41 3.21
N PHE A 78 -21.13 12.86 2.06
CA PHE A 78 -19.80 13.10 1.51
C PHE A 78 -19.65 14.57 1.10
N ASP A 79 -18.59 15.21 1.57
CA ASP A 79 -18.24 16.59 1.25
C ASP A 79 -16.91 16.62 0.49
N ASP A 80 -16.98 16.95 -0.81
CA ASP A 80 -15.83 16.99 -1.71
C ASP A 80 -14.98 18.28 -1.53
N ALA A 81 -15.41 19.22 -0.67
CA ALA A 81 -14.79 20.54 -0.53
C ALA A 81 -13.41 20.56 0.15
N HIS A 82 -12.92 19.43 0.66
CA HIS A 82 -11.69 19.32 1.46
C HIS A 82 -10.74 18.24 0.93
N ASP A 83 -10.47 18.19 -0.37
CA ASP A 83 -9.63 17.15 -1.00
C ASP A 83 -10.10 15.72 -0.65
N GLY A 84 -11.41 15.54 -0.48
CA GLY A 84 -12.03 14.24 -0.19
C GLY A 84 -11.88 13.73 1.24
N LEU A 85 -11.56 14.57 2.24
CA LEU A 85 -11.58 14.16 3.66
C LEU A 85 -13.00 13.78 4.12
N ALA A 86 -13.09 12.90 5.13
CA ALA A 86 -14.36 12.39 5.63
C ALA A 86 -15.31 13.50 6.13
N PRO A 87 -16.62 13.23 6.19
CA PRO A 87 -17.61 14.18 6.71
C PRO A 87 -17.20 14.79 8.06
N SER A 88 -17.49 16.08 8.26
CA SER A 88 -17.05 16.83 9.43
C SER A 88 -17.68 16.37 10.76
N ASP A 89 -18.76 15.58 10.71
CA ASP A 89 -19.43 14.99 11.86
C ASP A 89 -18.85 13.62 12.28
N MET A 90 -17.76 13.18 11.63
CA MET A 90 -17.09 11.93 11.96
C MET A 90 -16.39 12.00 13.33
N PRO A 91 -16.25 10.85 14.03
CA PRO A 91 -15.77 10.82 15.40
C PRO A 91 -14.34 11.33 15.54
N HIS A 92 -14.06 12.01 16.65
CA HIS A 92 -12.71 12.31 17.11
C HIS A 92 -11.98 11.05 17.61
N TRP A 93 -10.68 11.16 17.82
CA TRP A 93 -9.90 10.07 18.42
C TRP A 93 -10.32 9.81 19.90
N PRO A 94 -10.39 8.55 20.39
CA PRO A 94 -10.07 7.28 19.72
C PRO A 94 -11.21 6.69 18.88
N GLY A 95 -12.39 7.32 18.86
CA GLY A 95 -13.57 6.82 18.15
C GLY A 95 -13.36 6.65 16.64
N ALA A 96 -12.53 7.50 16.00
CA ALA A 96 -12.09 7.31 14.62
C ALA A 96 -11.40 5.95 14.39
N ALA A 97 -10.47 5.58 15.27
CA ALA A 97 -9.79 4.30 15.20
C ALA A 97 -10.76 3.14 15.41
N GLU A 98 -11.63 3.23 16.42
CA GLU A 98 -12.65 2.20 16.70
C GLU A 98 -13.60 2.02 15.52
N ASN A 99 -14.03 3.10 14.89
CA ASN A 99 -14.85 3.05 13.68
C ASN A 99 -14.10 2.35 12.54
N TYR A 100 -12.85 2.72 12.26
CA TYR A 100 -12.04 2.03 11.25
C TYR A 100 -11.96 0.51 11.53
N ARG A 101 -11.62 0.10 12.77
CA ARG A 101 -11.54 -1.33 13.13
C ARG A 101 -12.88 -2.06 12.90
N LYS A 102 -14.00 -1.40 13.20
CA LYS A 102 -15.35 -1.93 12.97
C LYS A 102 -15.62 -2.14 11.46
N GLN A 103 -15.34 -1.15 10.61
CA GLN A 103 -15.59 -1.27 9.17
C GLN A 103 -14.67 -2.30 8.52
N ARG A 104 -13.41 -2.37 8.97
CA ARG A 104 -12.46 -3.41 8.57
C ARG A 104 -12.97 -4.81 8.91
N ALA A 105 -13.52 -5.01 10.11
CA ALA A 105 -14.12 -6.29 10.47
C ALA A 105 -15.34 -6.62 9.60
N ALA A 106 -16.16 -5.62 9.25
CA ALA A 106 -17.32 -5.78 8.39
C ALA A 106 -16.93 -6.20 6.96
N ILE A 107 -15.91 -5.56 6.36
CA ILE A 107 -15.48 -5.91 4.99
C ILE A 107 -14.89 -7.34 4.93
N VAL A 108 -14.11 -7.76 5.94
CA VAL A 108 -13.61 -9.15 6.03
C VAL A 108 -14.76 -10.14 6.19
N SER A 109 -15.72 -9.83 7.08
CA SER A 109 -16.87 -10.70 7.32
C SER A 109 -17.73 -10.90 6.06
N ALA A 110 -17.92 -9.83 5.28
CA ALA A 110 -18.67 -9.92 4.04
C ALA A 110 -17.87 -10.60 2.92
N LEU A 111 -16.56 -10.37 2.79
CA LEU A 111 -15.70 -11.06 1.81
C LEU A 111 -15.73 -12.59 1.99
N LYS A 112 -15.73 -13.07 3.24
CA LYS A 112 -15.80 -14.51 3.57
C LYS A 112 -17.06 -15.21 3.04
N LYS A 113 -18.08 -14.46 2.64
CA LYS A 113 -19.33 -14.98 2.09
C LYS A 113 -19.35 -15.01 0.55
N LEU A 114 -18.33 -14.45 -0.10
CA LEU A 114 -18.27 -14.32 -1.56
C LEU A 114 -17.47 -15.46 -2.20
N SER A 115 -17.95 -15.94 -3.34
CA SER A 115 -17.20 -16.82 -4.24
C SER A 115 -16.43 -16.02 -5.30
N ASP A 116 -15.50 -16.67 -6.02
CA ASP A 116 -14.83 -16.04 -7.16
C ASP A 116 -15.83 -15.62 -8.27
N THR A 117 -16.96 -16.32 -8.40
CA THR A 117 -18.06 -15.92 -9.30
C THR A 117 -18.76 -14.66 -8.82
N ASP A 118 -18.92 -14.47 -7.51
CA ASP A 118 -19.49 -13.24 -6.96
C ASP A 118 -18.55 -12.05 -7.18
N LEU A 119 -17.25 -12.22 -6.96
CA LEU A 119 -16.24 -11.18 -7.17
C LEU A 119 -16.16 -10.70 -8.63
N ALA A 120 -16.55 -11.53 -9.59
CA ALA A 120 -16.60 -11.19 -11.01
C ALA A 120 -17.85 -10.37 -11.42
N LYS A 121 -18.84 -10.21 -10.54
CA LYS A 121 -20.06 -9.46 -10.86
C LYS A 121 -19.76 -7.97 -11.03
N PRO A 122 -20.30 -7.32 -12.07
CA PRO A 122 -20.17 -5.87 -12.26
C PRO A 122 -20.90 -5.12 -11.14
N ILE A 123 -20.40 -3.93 -10.78
CA ILE A 123 -21.11 -3.04 -9.88
C ILE A 123 -21.96 -2.07 -10.70
N PRO A 124 -23.27 -1.94 -10.42
CA PRO A 124 -24.12 -0.97 -11.11
C PRO A 124 -23.55 0.45 -11.01
N GLY A 125 -23.45 1.14 -12.15
CA GLY A 125 -22.94 2.51 -12.23
C GLY A 125 -21.40 2.63 -12.27
N GLU A 126 -20.67 1.53 -12.09
CA GLU A 126 -19.21 1.51 -12.09
C GLU A 126 -18.68 0.75 -13.32
N ASN A 127 -17.44 1.02 -13.70
CA ASN A 127 -16.74 0.30 -14.78
C ASN A 127 -15.89 -0.88 -14.27
N PHE A 128 -16.08 -1.31 -13.02
CA PHE A 128 -15.34 -2.38 -12.36
C PHE A 128 -16.25 -3.38 -11.63
N THR A 129 -15.69 -4.51 -11.21
CA THR A 129 -16.41 -5.60 -10.54
C THR A 129 -16.26 -5.55 -9.02
N LEU A 130 -17.04 -6.37 -8.30
CA LEU A 130 -16.96 -6.49 -6.83
C LEU A 130 -15.55 -6.78 -6.32
N LEU A 131 -14.75 -7.53 -7.08
CA LEU A 131 -13.32 -7.74 -6.84
C LEU A 131 -12.58 -6.44 -6.54
N TRP A 132 -12.75 -5.45 -7.41
CA TRP A 132 -12.00 -4.18 -7.34
C TRP A 132 -12.52 -3.26 -6.24
N SER A 133 -13.79 -3.39 -5.83
CA SER A 133 -14.29 -2.74 -4.61
C SER A 133 -13.58 -3.20 -3.33
N VAL A 134 -13.13 -4.47 -3.27
CA VAL A 134 -12.43 -5.00 -2.09
C VAL A 134 -10.93 -4.78 -2.20
N VAL A 135 -10.34 -5.15 -3.33
CA VAL A 135 -8.88 -5.06 -3.52
C VAL A 135 -8.42 -3.62 -3.62
N GLY A 136 -9.15 -2.78 -4.36
CA GLY A 136 -8.82 -1.35 -4.43
C GLY A 136 -8.90 -0.68 -3.07
N ARG A 137 -9.82 -1.11 -2.20
CA ARG A 137 -9.91 -0.64 -0.81
C ARG A 137 -8.67 -1.02 -0.01
N ALA A 138 -8.23 -2.27 -0.09
CA ALA A 138 -7.00 -2.74 0.54
C ALA A 138 -5.78 -1.89 0.12
N ILE A 139 -5.62 -1.63 -1.19
CA ILE A 139 -4.51 -0.82 -1.71
C ILE A 139 -4.62 0.65 -1.26
N HIS A 140 -5.83 1.20 -1.22
CA HIS A 140 -6.06 2.55 -0.72
C HIS A 140 -5.78 2.67 0.78
N ASP A 141 -6.15 1.68 1.59
CA ASP A 141 -5.81 1.65 3.02
C ASP A 141 -4.30 1.60 3.22
N VAL A 142 -3.58 0.84 2.39
CA VAL A 142 -2.12 0.79 2.40
C VAL A 142 -1.49 2.13 2.05
N TYR A 143 -2.04 2.81 1.06
CA TYR A 143 -1.63 4.17 0.71
C TYR A 143 -1.74 5.12 1.93
N HIS A 144 -2.86 5.11 2.66
CA HIS A 144 -2.97 5.92 3.87
C HIS A 144 -2.19 5.38 5.06
N ALA A 145 -1.94 4.08 5.17
CA ALA A 145 -1.01 3.51 6.14
C ALA A 145 0.39 4.09 5.94
N GLY A 146 0.80 4.31 4.68
CA GLY A 146 2.02 5.03 4.34
C GLY A 146 2.07 6.42 4.96
N GLN A 147 1.00 7.19 4.79
CA GLN A 147 0.88 8.53 5.38
C GLN A 147 0.97 8.47 6.91
N LEU A 148 0.22 7.57 7.56
CA LEU A 148 0.25 7.40 9.02
C LEU A 148 1.64 7.04 9.53
N SER A 149 2.35 6.15 8.84
CA SER A 149 3.72 5.79 9.22
C SER A 149 4.68 6.96 9.09
N TYR A 150 4.55 7.76 8.03
CA TYR A 150 5.36 8.99 7.89
C TYR A 150 5.07 9.98 9.04
N LEU A 151 3.81 10.12 9.44
CA LEU A 151 3.41 10.97 10.57
C LEU A 151 3.96 10.45 11.91
N HIS A 152 3.98 9.14 12.14
CA HIS A 152 4.65 8.55 13.31
C HIS A 152 6.15 8.85 13.30
N GLN A 153 6.83 8.72 12.16
CA GLN A 153 8.24 9.04 12.03
C GLN A 153 8.52 10.53 12.28
N LEU A 154 7.64 11.45 11.82
CA LEU A 154 7.74 12.87 12.14
C LEU A 154 7.65 13.16 13.66
N LYS A 155 6.94 12.33 14.42
CA LYS A 155 6.91 12.41 15.90
C LYS A 155 8.17 11.83 16.56
N GLY A 156 9.07 11.22 15.81
CA GLY A 156 10.20 10.47 16.35
C GLY A 156 9.84 9.09 16.89
N HIS A 157 8.67 8.54 16.53
CA HIS A 157 8.29 7.17 16.90
C HIS A 157 8.81 6.17 15.86
N GLU A 158 9.49 5.11 16.32
CA GLU A 158 9.74 3.93 15.48
C GLU A 158 8.42 3.14 15.36
N THR A 159 7.88 3.02 14.15
CA THR A 159 6.66 2.24 13.86
C THR A 159 6.90 0.74 13.84
N ARG A 160 8.15 0.32 13.60
CA ARG A 160 8.51 -1.09 13.37
C ARG A 160 9.32 -1.65 14.54
N PRO A 161 8.79 -2.63 15.30
CA PRO A 161 9.57 -3.39 16.27
C PRO A 161 10.71 -4.12 15.55
N LYS A 162 11.91 -4.14 16.13
CA LYS A 162 13.12 -4.67 15.48
C LYS A 162 13.05 -6.15 15.08
N ASN A 163 12.08 -6.95 15.58
CA ASN A 163 12.03 -8.41 15.42
C ASN A 163 10.68 -9.02 14.99
N ASP A 164 9.64 -8.25 14.65
CA ASP A 164 8.29 -8.81 14.43
C ASP A 164 7.99 -9.16 12.96
N MET A 165 8.87 -9.90 12.28
CA MET A 165 8.45 -10.57 11.04
C MET A 165 7.61 -11.81 11.39
N ILE A 166 6.31 -11.62 11.60
CA ILE A 166 5.39 -12.74 11.77
C ILE A 166 5.38 -13.54 10.46
N ALA A 167 5.84 -14.80 10.55
CA ALA A 167 5.80 -15.71 9.43
C ALA A 167 4.33 -15.86 8.95
N PRO A 168 4.06 -15.64 7.67
CA PRO A 168 2.72 -15.77 7.14
C PRO A 168 2.25 -17.21 7.26
N ALA A 169 0.98 -17.38 7.63
CA ALA A 169 0.36 -18.68 7.83
C ALA A 169 0.62 -19.62 6.63
N THR A 170 1.18 -20.77 6.94
CA THR A 170 1.92 -21.67 6.04
C THR A 170 1.05 -22.53 5.11
N THR A 171 1.66 -22.83 3.96
CA THR A 171 1.58 -24.04 3.09
C THR A 171 0.24 -24.78 2.97
N VAL A 172 -0.42 -24.64 1.82
CA VAL A 172 -1.51 -25.53 1.36
C VAL A 172 -1.15 -26.06 -0.03
N LYS A 173 -1.31 -27.38 -0.27
CA LYS A 173 -1.09 -28.03 -1.58
C LYS A 173 -2.26 -27.75 -2.52
N LEU A 174 -2.01 -27.42 -3.79
CA LEU A 174 -3.03 -26.90 -4.70
C LEU A 174 -2.97 -27.55 -6.09
N ASP A 175 -4.15 -27.90 -6.61
CA ASP A 175 -4.36 -28.19 -8.03
C ASP A 175 -5.61 -27.46 -8.58
N GLU A 176 -5.45 -27.08 -9.85
CA GLU A 176 -6.30 -26.55 -10.95
C GLU A 176 -7.12 -25.23 -10.93
N LYS A 177 -6.52 -24.29 -11.69
CA LYS A 177 -7.04 -23.21 -12.58
C LYS A 177 -7.77 -21.98 -12.00
N ALA A 178 -7.00 -20.91 -11.82
CA ALA A 178 -7.44 -19.52 -11.85
C ALA A 178 -6.33 -18.66 -12.51
N GLU A 179 -6.74 -17.64 -13.26
CA GLU A 179 -5.88 -16.62 -13.87
C GLU A 179 -5.29 -15.66 -12.80
N LEU A 180 -4.55 -16.19 -11.81
CA LEU A 180 -3.97 -15.38 -10.73
C LEU A 180 -2.88 -14.46 -11.28
N LYS A 181 -2.04 -14.95 -12.20
CA LYS A 181 -1.05 -14.11 -12.89
C LYS A 181 -1.69 -12.88 -13.53
N LYS A 182 -2.80 -13.08 -14.26
CA LYS A 182 -3.54 -11.99 -14.89
C LYS A 182 -4.06 -11.00 -13.86
N PHE A 183 -4.65 -11.49 -12.77
CA PHE A 183 -5.11 -10.64 -11.67
C PHE A 183 -3.96 -9.81 -11.07
N LEU A 184 -2.79 -10.41 -10.81
CA LEU A 184 -1.64 -9.69 -10.26
C LEU A 184 -1.09 -8.63 -11.21
N LEU A 185 -1.06 -8.91 -12.52
CA LEU A 185 -0.68 -7.94 -13.55
C LEU A 185 -1.67 -6.78 -13.63
N GLU A 186 -2.98 -7.07 -13.63
CA GLU A 186 -4.02 -6.04 -13.60
C GLU A 186 -3.95 -5.20 -12.32
N LEU A 187 -3.69 -5.84 -11.17
CA LEU A 187 -3.55 -5.16 -9.88
C LEU A 187 -2.34 -4.21 -9.89
N MET A 188 -1.21 -4.69 -10.40
CA MET A 188 0.00 -3.90 -10.56
C MET A 188 -0.21 -2.70 -11.49
N ASP A 189 -0.84 -2.92 -12.65
CA ASP A 189 -1.11 -1.88 -13.65
C ASP A 189 -2.07 -0.83 -13.09
N ASN A 190 -3.14 -1.25 -12.42
CA ASN A 190 -4.09 -0.34 -11.80
C ASN A 190 -3.47 0.46 -10.66
N ALA A 191 -2.60 -0.15 -9.84
CA ALA A 191 -1.94 0.54 -8.74
C ALA A 191 -0.97 1.60 -9.27
N TRP A 192 -0.13 1.22 -10.24
CA TRP A 192 0.84 2.11 -10.84
C TRP A 192 0.19 3.29 -11.57
N ALA A 193 -0.93 3.04 -12.26
CA ALA A 193 -1.69 4.04 -12.99
C ALA A 193 -2.66 4.86 -12.12
N GLY A 194 -2.70 4.64 -10.80
CA GLY A 194 -3.59 5.36 -9.87
C GLY A 194 -5.08 5.02 -9.99
N ARG A 195 -5.44 3.91 -10.65
CA ARG A 195 -6.83 3.52 -10.96
C ARG A 195 -7.59 2.84 -9.81
N MET A 196 -7.13 3.02 -8.58
CA MET A 196 -7.75 2.48 -7.36
C MET A 196 -7.81 3.54 -6.25
N TRP A 197 -8.20 4.77 -6.62
CA TRP A 197 -8.30 5.90 -5.69
C TRP A 197 -6.94 6.28 -5.07
N LEU A 198 -5.86 6.10 -5.84
CA LEU A 198 -4.49 6.46 -5.48
C LEU A 198 -4.01 7.53 -6.46
N HIS A 199 -2.97 8.26 -6.09
CA HIS A 199 -2.21 9.05 -7.08
C HIS A 199 -1.46 8.11 -8.03
N PRO A 200 -1.23 8.48 -9.30
CA PRO A 200 -0.43 7.67 -10.22
C PRO A 200 1.06 7.96 -9.99
N VAL A 201 1.91 6.92 -9.92
CA VAL A 201 3.35 7.10 -9.63
C VAL A 201 4.09 7.76 -10.80
N GLU A 202 3.88 7.26 -12.02
CA GLU A 202 4.64 7.72 -13.19
C GLU A 202 4.38 9.19 -13.57
N PRO A 203 3.14 9.72 -13.56
CA PRO A 203 2.88 11.14 -13.77
C PRO A 203 3.36 12.04 -12.62
N LEU A 204 3.43 11.51 -11.39
CA LEU A 204 3.91 12.26 -10.23
C LEU A 204 5.41 12.59 -10.36
N LEU A 205 6.21 11.67 -10.89
CA LEU A 205 7.66 11.80 -10.91
C LEU A 205 8.14 13.07 -11.67
N PRO A 206 7.73 13.36 -12.91
CA PRO A 206 8.21 14.53 -13.66
C PRO A 206 7.89 15.89 -13.02
N GLU A 207 6.85 15.97 -12.17
CA GLU A 207 6.43 17.22 -11.52
C GLU A 207 7.30 17.59 -10.31
N VAL A 208 8.12 16.66 -9.82
CA VAL A 208 8.95 16.84 -8.64
C VAL A 208 10.24 17.58 -9.00
N SER A 209 10.38 18.79 -8.44
CA SER A 209 11.59 19.61 -8.55
C SER A 209 12.77 19.01 -7.79
N SER A 210 14.00 19.42 -8.14
CA SER A 210 15.20 19.06 -7.39
C SER A 210 15.17 19.55 -5.93
N GLN A 211 14.45 20.66 -5.67
CA GLN A 211 14.25 21.17 -4.32
C GLN A 211 13.37 20.22 -3.51
N LEU A 212 12.20 19.84 -4.02
CA LEU A 212 11.30 18.88 -3.37
C LEU A 212 11.99 17.52 -3.20
N SER A 213 12.72 17.03 -4.22
CA SER A 213 13.32 15.70 -4.16
C SER A 213 14.34 15.55 -3.02
N ASN A 214 15.03 16.64 -2.68
CA ASN A 214 16.02 16.70 -1.60
C ASN A 214 15.47 17.33 -0.31
N TRP A 215 14.22 17.80 -0.30
CA TRP A 215 13.64 18.44 0.87
C TRP A 215 13.43 17.43 1.99
N ARG A 216 13.92 17.78 3.18
CA ARG A 216 13.76 16.98 4.39
C ARG A 216 13.09 17.84 5.47
N PRO A 217 11.81 17.57 5.82
CA PRO A 217 11.13 18.35 6.84
C PRO A 217 11.63 18.04 8.26
N ASP A 218 12.10 16.83 8.53
CA ASP A 218 12.67 16.42 9.82
C ASP A 218 13.76 15.34 9.64
N SER A 219 14.73 15.27 10.55
CA SER A 219 15.82 14.28 10.47
C SER A 219 15.38 12.82 10.56
N ASN A 220 14.22 12.55 11.16
CA ASN A 220 13.70 11.19 11.38
C ASN A 220 12.97 10.63 10.16
N VAL A 221 12.63 11.45 9.18
CA VAL A 221 11.85 11.02 8.00
C VAL A 221 12.69 11.03 6.74
N PRO A 222 12.43 10.10 5.79
CA PRO A 222 13.13 10.07 4.52
C PRO A 222 12.68 11.21 3.58
N THR A 223 13.57 11.61 2.67
CA THR A 223 13.24 12.54 1.57
C THR A 223 12.48 11.82 0.45
N PHE A 224 11.91 12.59 -0.47
CA PHE A 224 11.25 12.04 -1.66
C PHE A 224 12.19 11.14 -2.48
N ALA A 225 13.43 11.60 -2.71
CA ALA A 225 14.43 10.82 -3.45
C ALA A 225 14.83 9.52 -2.72
N GLU A 226 14.97 9.55 -1.39
CA GLU A 226 15.26 8.35 -0.59
C GLU A 226 14.13 7.32 -0.70
N ILE A 227 12.86 7.76 -0.66
CA ILE A 227 11.70 6.87 -0.81
C ILE A 227 11.64 6.26 -2.22
N ILE A 228 11.86 7.05 -3.28
CA ILE A 228 11.86 6.53 -4.65
C ILE A 228 13.01 5.54 -4.87
N TYR A 229 14.20 5.83 -4.34
CA TYR A 229 15.32 4.89 -4.40
C TYR A 229 15.00 3.58 -3.66
N HIS A 230 14.35 3.67 -2.50
CA HIS A 230 13.89 2.50 -1.73
C HIS A 230 12.91 1.63 -2.54
N MET A 231 11.90 2.25 -3.14
CA MET A 231 10.93 1.59 -4.02
C MET A 231 11.62 0.86 -5.18
N LYS A 232 12.53 1.55 -5.89
CA LYS A 232 13.31 0.94 -6.96
C LYS A 232 14.14 -0.25 -6.45
N PHE A 233 14.90 -0.07 -5.37
CA PHE A 233 15.82 -1.07 -4.84
C PHE A 233 15.09 -2.39 -4.53
N TRP A 234 13.99 -2.32 -3.79
CA TRP A 234 13.25 -3.51 -3.39
C TRP A 234 12.53 -4.18 -4.56
N LYS A 235 12.03 -3.38 -5.51
CA LYS A 235 11.48 -3.92 -6.75
C LYS A 235 12.55 -4.65 -7.55
N GLU A 236 13.76 -4.12 -7.65
CA GLU A 236 14.90 -4.78 -8.29
C GLU A 236 15.29 -6.07 -7.59
N TYR A 237 15.35 -6.04 -6.25
CA TYR A 237 15.62 -7.21 -5.41
C TYR A 237 14.65 -8.36 -5.68
N VAL A 238 13.39 -8.07 -5.98
CA VAL A 238 12.39 -9.09 -6.35
C VAL A 238 12.47 -9.46 -7.83
N THR A 239 12.64 -8.51 -8.74
CA THR A 239 12.69 -8.75 -10.20
C THR A 239 13.80 -9.73 -10.59
N ARG A 240 14.98 -9.60 -9.97
CA ARG A 240 16.16 -10.42 -10.31
C ARG A 240 15.90 -11.92 -10.13
N PRO A 241 15.50 -12.42 -8.95
CA PRO A 241 15.13 -13.83 -8.76
C PRO A 241 13.99 -14.32 -9.66
N LEU A 242 12.99 -13.50 -9.98
CA LEU A 242 11.93 -13.87 -10.93
C LEU A 242 12.47 -14.14 -12.35
N ARG A 243 13.64 -13.58 -12.68
CA ARG A 243 14.38 -13.82 -13.92
C ARG A 243 15.48 -14.89 -13.76
N GLY A 244 15.55 -15.57 -12.63
CA GLY A 244 16.60 -16.55 -12.31
C GLY A 244 17.97 -15.92 -12.03
N GLN A 245 18.01 -14.63 -11.68
CA GLN A 245 19.24 -13.89 -11.38
C GLN A 245 19.51 -13.85 -9.87
N SER A 246 20.78 -13.87 -9.47
CA SER A 246 21.20 -13.73 -8.07
C SER A 246 21.09 -12.28 -7.58
N ASN A 247 21.01 -12.09 -6.25
CA ASN A 247 21.09 -10.78 -5.58
C ASN A 247 22.44 -10.56 -4.86
N GLU A 248 23.42 -11.46 -5.03
CA GLU A 248 24.70 -11.43 -4.31
C GLU A 248 25.54 -10.16 -4.54
N ASP A 249 25.43 -9.55 -5.72
CA ASP A 249 26.10 -8.32 -6.11
C ASP A 249 25.30 -7.05 -5.77
N MET A 250 24.07 -7.17 -5.26
CA MET A 250 23.32 -6.00 -4.79
C MET A 250 23.88 -5.49 -3.44
N PRO A 251 23.85 -4.17 -3.19
CA PRO A 251 24.16 -3.62 -1.88
C PRO A 251 23.30 -4.25 -0.79
N ARG A 252 23.83 -4.37 0.44
CA ARG A 252 23.05 -4.85 1.58
C ARG A 252 21.87 -3.92 1.83
N ALA A 253 20.68 -4.47 2.06
CA ALA A 253 19.46 -3.70 2.28
C ALA A 253 19.60 -2.63 3.39
N GLU A 254 20.28 -2.98 4.49
CA GLU A 254 20.57 -2.05 5.58
C GLU A 254 21.38 -0.84 5.09
N GLN A 255 22.33 -1.04 4.17
CA GLN A 255 23.16 0.05 3.64
C GLN A 255 22.40 0.94 2.65
N ALA A 256 21.33 0.42 2.03
CA ALA A 256 20.58 1.08 0.97
C ALA A 256 19.32 1.84 1.42
N ASN A 257 18.80 1.62 2.65
CA ASN A 257 17.38 1.90 2.95
C ASN A 257 17.09 2.53 4.34
N GLY A 258 17.65 3.69 4.69
CA GLY A 258 17.26 4.38 5.93
C GLY A 258 17.33 5.90 5.87
N PRO A 259 16.52 6.64 6.66
CA PRO A 259 16.53 8.10 6.69
C PRO A 259 17.93 8.64 6.99
N GLY A 260 18.37 9.63 6.20
CA GLY A 260 19.63 10.33 6.44
C GLY A 260 20.90 9.50 6.19
N ARG A 261 20.78 8.25 5.72
CA ARG A 261 21.93 7.47 5.27
C ARG A 261 22.45 8.14 4.00
N LYS A 262 23.71 8.60 4.02
CA LYS A 262 24.41 9.02 2.80
C LYS A 262 24.49 7.81 1.88
N LEU A 263 23.54 7.69 0.97
CA LEU A 263 23.55 6.73 -0.11
C LEU A 263 24.70 7.13 -1.03
N ALA A 264 25.90 6.60 -0.75
CA ALA A 264 27.14 6.95 -1.46
C ALA A 264 27.07 6.73 -2.99
N HIS A 265 25.98 6.10 -3.47
CA HIS A 265 25.72 5.75 -4.85
C HIS A 265 24.29 6.10 -5.30
N MET A 266 23.57 7.01 -4.62
CA MET A 266 22.24 7.41 -5.11
C MET A 266 22.39 8.10 -6.48
N PRO A 267 21.66 7.65 -7.51
CA PRO A 267 21.65 8.32 -8.80
C PRO A 267 21.20 9.78 -8.68
N SER A 268 21.55 10.60 -9.67
CA SER A 268 20.95 11.94 -9.79
C SER A 268 19.42 11.83 -9.88
N TRP A 269 18.68 12.86 -9.44
CA TRP A 269 17.21 12.82 -9.48
C TRP A 269 16.63 12.46 -10.87
N PRO A 270 17.09 13.05 -11.99
CA PRO A 270 16.63 12.65 -13.33
C PRO A 270 16.91 11.18 -13.68
N GLN A 271 18.08 10.69 -13.27
CA GLN A 271 18.44 9.29 -13.48
C GLN A 271 17.55 8.36 -12.63
N LEU A 272 17.29 8.73 -11.38
CA LEU A 272 16.46 7.96 -10.46
C LEU A 272 15.00 7.89 -10.96
N GLN A 273 14.44 8.98 -11.49
CA GLN A 273 13.11 8.97 -12.11
C GLN A 273 13.04 7.96 -13.25
N LYS A 274 14.01 8.00 -14.17
CA LYS A 274 14.09 7.07 -15.31
C LYS A 274 14.24 5.62 -14.85
N GLU A 275 15.20 5.36 -13.97
CA GLU A 275 15.48 4.01 -13.47
C GLU A 275 14.30 3.41 -12.71
N THR A 276 13.51 4.22 -12.01
CA THR A 276 12.31 3.75 -11.29
C THR A 276 11.23 3.28 -12.26
N VAL A 277 10.99 4.02 -13.34
CA VAL A 277 10.03 3.63 -14.39
C VAL A 277 10.52 2.38 -15.15
N ASP A 278 11.80 2.36 -15.53
CA ASP A 278 12.40 1.19 -16.20
C ASP A 278 12.33 -0.05 -15.31
N GLN A 279 12.58 0.09 -14.01
CA GLN A 279 12.50 -1.01 -13.06
C GLN A 279 11.06 -1.50 -12.87
N HIS A 280 10.06 -0.60 -12.88
CA HIS A 280 8.65 -1.02 -12.89
C HIS A 280 8.31 -1.84 -14.14
N ARG A 281 8.73 -1.39 -15.33
CA ARG A 281 8.53 -2.15 -16.57
C ARG A 281 9.22 -3.52 -16.53
N ALA A 282 10.48 -3.55 -16.06
CA ALA A 282 11.24 -4.79 -15.93
C ALA A 282 10.58 -5.80 -14.98
N PHE A 283 10.05 -5.32 -13.85
CA PHE A 283 9.30 -6.13 -12.90
C PHE A 283 8.02 -6.70 -13.52
N ARG A 284 7.21 -5.85 -14.17
CA ARG A 284 5.99 -6.27 -14.85
C ARG A 284 6.27 -7.32 -15.94
N GLU A 285 7.32 -7.13 -16.74
CA GLU A 285 7.76 -8.09 -17.76
C GLU A 285 8.18 -9.43 -17.13
N ALA A 286 8.91 -9.40 -16.01
CA ALA A 286 9.31 -10.62 -15.30
C ALA A 286 8.09 -11.41 -14.83
N VAL A 287 7.10 -10.74 -14.23
CA VAL A 287 5.84 -11.37 -13.80
C VAL A 287 5.07 -11.93 -15.00
N ALA A 288 4.98 -11.19 -16.11
CA ALA A 288 4.28 -11.65 -17.31
C ALA A 288 4.89 -12.91 -17.94
N ALA A 289 6.22 -13.04 -17.86
CA ALA A 289 6.99 -14.17 -18.37
C ALA A 289 6.84 -15.46 -17.55
N LEU A 290 6.39 -15.38 -16.29
CA LEU A 290 6.14 -16.56 -15.46
C LEU A 290 5.01 -17.42 -16.04
N LYS A 291 5.13 -18.74 -15.91
CA LYS A 291 3.99 -19.64 -16.06
C LYS A 291 3.19 -19.63 -14.77
N GLU A 292 1.90 -19.95 -14.85
CA GLU A 292 1.03 -19.97 -13.66
C GLU A 292 1.60 -20.82 -12.50
N PRO A 293 2.15 -22.04 -12.73
CA PRO A 293 2.73 -22.83 -11.64
C PRO A 293 4.00 -22.22 -11.03
N ASP A 294 4.73 -21.40 -11.79
CA ASP A 294 5.96 -20.75 -11.31
C ASP A 294 5.62 -19.76 -10.20
N LEU A 295 4.41 -19.17 -10.20
CA LEU A 295 3.96 -18.28 -9.12
C LEU A 295 4.02 -18.92 -7.74
N PHE A 296 3.93 -20.25 -7.68
CA PHE A 296 3.86 -21.06 -6.46
C PHE A 296 5.13 -21.87 -6.22
N THR A 297 6.18 -21.66 -7.02
CA THR A 297 7.48 -22.30 -6.82
C THR A 297 8.35 -21.41 -5.95
N ALA A 298 8.84 -21.95 -4.82
CA ALA A 298 9.68 -21.21 -3.88
C ALA A 298 11.00 -20.76 -4.54
N LEU A 299 11.34 -19.47 -4.43
CA LEU A 299 12.60 -18.89 -4.92
C LEU A 299 13.72 -18.88 -3.87
N ALA A 300 13.42 -19.22 -2.60
CA ALA A 300 14.37 -19.20 -1.48
C ALA A 300 15.16 -17.88 -1.37
N ILE A 301 14.45 -16.74 -1.47
CA ILE A 301 15.07 -15.42 -1.40
C ILE A 301 14.90 -14.79 -0.02
N GLY A 302 15.92 -14.96 0.83
CA GLY A 302 15.93 -14.40 2.17
C GLY A 302 15.02 -15.18 3.14
N HIS A 303 14.01 -14.51 3.70
CA HIS A 303 13.16 -15.12 4.73
C HIS A 303 12.04 -15.97 4.11
N PRO A 304 11.71 -17.16 4.64
CA PRO A 304 10.73 -18.09 4.04
C PRO A 304 9.33 -17.50 3.79
N ALA A 305 8.98 -16.46 4.54
CA ALA A 305 7.79 -15.63 4.30
C ALA A 305 7.71 -15.03 2.89
N TYR A 306 8.82 -14.95 2.17
CA TYR A 306 8.94 -14.31 0.86
C TYR A 306 9.27 -15.31 -0.25
N ASP A 307 9.14 -16.62 0.01
CA ASP A 307 9.60 -17.64 -0.94
C ASP A 307 8.76 -17.69 -2.21
N PHE A 308 7.46 -17.42 -2.15
CA PHE A 308 6.57 -17.61 -3.29
C PHE A 308 6.40 -16.33 -4.13
N PRO A 309 6.62 -16.39 -5.47
CA PRO A 309 6.48 -15.23 -6.36
C PRO A 309 5.15 -14.49 -6.25
N TYR A 310 3.99 -15.16 -6.11
CA TYR A 310 2.73 -14.42 -5.98
C TYR A 310 2.71 -13.49 -4.75
N ARG A 311 3.34 -13.90 -3.64
CA ARG A 311 3.41 -13.10 -2.39
C ARG A 311 4.41 -11.98 -2.51
N LEU A 312 5.54 -12.22 -3.18
CA LEU A 312 6.49 -11.16 -3.52
C LEU A 312 5.85 -10.10 -4.41
N VAL A 313 5.07 -10.52 -5.42
CA VAL A 313 4.39 -9.61 -6.32
C VAL A 313 3.35 -8.77 -5.60
N CYS A 314 2.48 -9.40 -4.80
CA CYS A 314 1.57 -8.66 -3.91
C CYS A 314 2.33 -7.70 -2.99
N GLY A 315 3.40 -8.18 -2.35
CA GLY A 315 4.23 -7.40 -1.44
C GLY A 315 4.80 -6.13 -2.07
N VAL A 316 5.36 -6.21 -3.29
CA VAL A 316 5.86 -5.04 -4.03
C VAL A 316 4.73 -4.06 -4.38
N ILE A 317 3.54 -4.55 -4.75
CA ILE A 317 2.40 -3.67 -5.05
C ILE A 317 1.94 -2.92 -3.80
N LEU A 318 1.82 -3.62 -2.66
CA LEU A 318 1.46 -3.01 -1.37
C LEU A 318 2.54 -2.01 -0.93
N HIS A 319 3.81 -2.41 -0.98
CA HIS A 319 4.96 -1.58 -0.66
C HIS A 319 4.99 -0.26 -1.45
N ASP A 320 4.83 -0.34 -2.78
CA ASP A 320 4.88 0.84 -3.62
C ASP A 320 3.69 1.78 -3.36
N SER A 321 2.50 1.20 -3.15
CA SER A 321 1.29 1.97 -2.82
C SER A 321 1.41 2.68 -1.47
N TYR A 322 2.04 2.01 -0.49
CA TYR A 322 2.35 2.56 0.83
C TYR A 322 3.29 3.75 0.72
N HIS A 323 4.42 3.58 0.03
CA HIS A 323 5.38 4.67 -0.13
C HIS A 323 4.82 5.83 -0.96
N LEU A 324 3.93 5.55 -1.93
CA LEU A 324 3.20 6.60 -2.65
C LEU A 324 2.38 7.50 -1.73
N GLY A 325 1.80 6.94 -0.65
CA GLY A 325 1.16 7.72 0.41
C GLY A 325 2.11 8.73 1.05
N GLN A 326 3.32 8.27 1.40
CA GLN A 326 4.36 9.10 1.98
C GLN A 326 4.81 10.21 1.03
N LEU A 327 4.98 9.88 -0.25
CA LEU A 327 5.41 10.83 -1.29
C LEU A 327 4.41 11.97 -1.48
N VAL A 328 3.10 11.66 -1.54
CA VAL A 328 2.06 12.67 -1.68
C VAL A 328 1.98 13.55 -0.43
N LEU A 329 2.07 12.96 0.76
CA LEU A 329 2.09 13.72 2.01
C LEU A 329 3.28 14.69 2.03
N LEU A 330 4.47 14.22 1.63
CA LEU A 330 5.67 15.06 1.56
C LEU A 330 5.52 16.20 0.54
N GLN A 331 4.91 15.94 -0.62
CA GLN A 331 4.63 16.97 -1.62
C GLN A 331 3.68 18.05 -1.09
N GLN A 332 2.59 17.65 -0.42
CA GLN A 332 1.63 18.57 0.21
C GLN A 332 2.30 19.43 1.28
N MET A 333 3.10 18.81 2.16
CA MET A 333 3.86 19.54 3.17
C MET A 333 4.80 20.57 2.55
N PHE A 334 5.52 20.20 1.48
CA PHE A 334 6.45 21.10 0.80
C PHE A 334 5.74 22.29 0.14
N GLN A 335 4.58 22.07 -0.50
CA GLN A 335 3.81 23.12 -1.13
C GLN A 335 3.26 24.15 -0.13
N ALA A 336 3.08 23.74 1.12
CA ALA A 336 2.58 24.60 2.20
C ALA A 336 3.68 25.24 3.07
N ALA A 337 4.95 24.85 2.85
CA ALA A 337 6.12 25.25 3.64
C ALA A 337 6.61 26.68 3.36
#